data_AF-A0A560QYI9-F1
#
_entry.id   AF-A0A560QYI9-F1
#
_cell.length_a   1.000
_cell.length_b   1.000
_cell.length_c   1.000
_cell.angle_alpha   90.00
_cell.angle_beta   90.00
_cell.angle_gamma   90.00
#
_symmetry.space_group_name_H-M   'P 1'
#
loop_
_entity.id
_entity.type
_entity.pdbx_description
1 polymer ?
#
loop_
_entity_poly.entity_id
_entity_poly.type
_entity_poly.pdbx_seq_one_letter_code
_entity_poly.pdbx_strand_id
1 'polypeptide(L)'
;MNNQSEQAIIRSRLFESLMQRHGAVLIPGRYGGDYNNDQLGFAEVEGEVTLFLGLKILDDEGGLQLDNSSLGPHVQYSISWLKALIQCLKFDSETIGYSTKIEVAMSRGCLVAGVICMDGNSKEIKVFRIAV
;
A
#
# COMPACT_ATOMS: atom_id res chain seq x y z
N MET A 1 10.94 10.19 18.51
CA MET A 1 11.73 10.82 17.42
C MET A 1 11.76 9.86 16.26
N ASN A 2 11.24 10.26 15.09
CA ASN A 2 11.13 9.38 13.92
C ASN A 2 12.51 9.30 13.23
N ASN A 3 13.27 8.22 13.47
CA ASN A 3 14.52 7.94 12.77
C ASN A 3 14.23 7.33 11.38
N GLN A 4 13.48 8.04 10.54
CA GLN A 4 13.31 7.65 9.16
C GLN A 4 14.57 8.03 8.38
N SER A 5 15.17 7.08 7.67
CA SER A 5 16.29 7.39 6.78
C SER A 5 15.86 8.39 5.69
N GLU A 6 16.78 9.19 5.15
CA GLU A 6 16.49 10.10 4.04
C GLU A 6 15.84 9.37 2.86
N GLN A 7 16.23 8.11 2.63
CA GLN A 7 15.65 7.25 1.60
C GLN A 7 14.17 6.93 1.85
N ALA A 8 13.76 6.69 3.11
CA ALA A 8 12.36 6.46 3.45
C ALA A 8 11.50 7.72 3.21
N ILE A 9 12.05 8.91 3.48
CA ILE A 9 11.39 10.19 3.20
C ILE A 9 11.21 10.40 1.70
N ILE A 10 12.27 10.16 0.91
CA ILE A 10 12.22 10.30 -0.56
C ILE A 10 11.21 9.31 -1.15
N ARG A 11 11.24 8.03 -0.73
CA ARG A 11 10.28 7.01 -1.17
C ARG A 11 8.84 7.40 -0.85
N SER A 12 8.60 7.92 0.35
CA SER A 12 7.26 8.39 0.76
C SER A 12 6.78 9.53 -0.14
N ARG A 13 7.59 10.58 -0.34
CA ARG A 13 7.23 11.71 -1.21
C ARG A 13 6.96 11.29 -2.66
N LEU A 14 7.78 10.37 -3.18
CA LEU A 14 7.58 9.84 -4.54
C LEU A 14 6.27 9.05 -4.62
N PHE A 15 6.00 8.21 -3.62
CA PHE A 15 4.74 7.47 -3.52
C PHE A 15 3.52 8.41 -3.49
N GLU A 16 3.56 9.48 -2.68
CA GLU A 16 2.49 10.48 -2.62
C GLU A 16 2.23 11.13 -4.01
N SER A 17 3.30 11.50 -4.72
CA SER A 17 3.19 12.07 -6.08
C SER A 17 2.58 11.07 -7.07
N LEU A 18 2.93 9.79 -6.96
CA LEU A 18 2.40 8.74 -7.82
C LEU A 18 0.91 8.49 -7.54
N MET A 19 0.48 8.49 -6.27
CA MET A 19 -0.94 8.35 -5.93
C MET A 19 -1.79 9.41 -6.60
N GLN A 20 -1.35 10.67 -6.56
CA GLN A 20 -2.05 11.78 -7.23
C GLN A 20 -2.16 11.56 -8.74
N ARG A 21 -1.08 11.11 -9.39
CA ARG A 21 -1.07 10.83 -10.84
C ARG A 21 -1.99 9.68 -11.24
N HIS A 22 -2.15 8.70 -10.35
CA HIS A 22 -3.04 7.54 -10.57
C HIS A 22 -4.48 7.79 -10.11
N GLY A 23 -4.84 9.01 -9.70
CA GLY A 23 -6.18 9.33 -9.21
C GLY A 23 -6.53 8.62 -7.90
N ALA A 24 -5.52 8.14 -7.17
CA ALA A 24 -5.67 7.50 -5.87
C ALA A 24 -5.58 8.55 -4.75
N VAL A 25 -6.31 8.32 -3.67
CA VAL A 25 -6.23 9.10 -2.44
C VAL A 25 -5.34 8.39 -1.42
N LEU A 26 -4.62 9.15 -0.61
CA LEU A 26 -3.86 8.59 0.51
C LEU A 26 -4.77 8.43 1.71
N ILE A 27 -4.81 7.23 2.29
CA ILE A 27 -5.48 6.98 3.56
C ILE A 27 -4.54 7.48 4.68
N PRO A 28 -5.02 8.37 5.59
CA PRO A 28 -4.23 8.85 6.72
C PRO A 28 -3.72 7.70 7.57
N GLY A 29 -2.41 7.68 7.84
CA GLY A 29 -1.77 6.64 8.66
C GLY A 29 -0.56 6.02 8.01
N ARG A 30 -0.13 4.90 8.60
CA ARG A 30 1.08 4.15 8.22
C ARG A 30 0.83 2.67 8.41
N TYR A 31 1.11 1.89 7.38
CA TYR A 31 0.66 0.50 7.28
C TYR A 31 1.78 -0.48 6.90
N GLY A 32 2.98 -0.02 6.55
CA GLY A 32 4.13 -0.87 6.19
C GLY A 32 4.88 -1.54 7.36
N GLY A 33 4.42 -1.42 8.61
CA GLY A 33 5.15 -1.87 9.79
C GLY A 33 6.23 -0.88 10.28
N ASP A 34 6.89 -1.20 11.39
CA ASP A 34 7.76 -0.27 12.13
C ASP A 34 8.99 0.22 11.33
N TYR A 35 9.47 -0.60 10.40
CA TYR A 35 10.68 -0.30 9.62
C TYR A 35 10.40 0.45 8.32
N ASN A 36 9.38 0.06 7.56
CA ASN A 36 9.09 0.67 6.26
C ASN A 36 8.14 1.85 6.37
N ASN A 37 7.25 1.85 7.36
CA ASN A 37 6.32 2.94 7.62
C ASN A 37 5.60 3.39 6.32
N ASP A 38 5.15 2.41 5.52
CA ASP A 38 4.59 2.68 4.20
C ASP A 38 3.22 3.36 4.30
N GLN A 39 2.95 4.27 3.37
CA GLN A 39 1.64 4.88 3.16
C GLN A 39 0.72 3.96 2.38
N LEU A 40 -0.58 4.09 2.61
CA LEU A 40 -1.61 3.37 1.88
C LEU A 40 -2.36 4.33 0.95
N GLY A 41 -2.36 4.00 -0.33
CA GLY A 41 -3.19 4.62 -1.35
C GLY A 41 -4.43 3.79 -1.63
N PHE A 42 -5.52 4.47 -1.98
CA PHE A 42 -6.81 3.89 -2.29
C PHE A 42 -7.33 4.49 -3.60
N ALA A 43 -7.67 3.64 -4.56
CA ALA A 43 -8.39 4.04 -5.76
C ALA A 43 -9.64 3.18 -5.92
N GLU A 44 -10.70 3.78 -6.44
CA GLU A 44 -11.94 3.10 -6.77
C GLU A 44 -12.36 3.51 -8.18
N VAL A 45 -12.37 2.56 -9.11
CA VAL A 45 -12.70 2.78 -10.52
C VAL A 45 -13.64 1.67 -10.96
N GLU A 46 -14.82 2.05 -11.48
CA GLU A 46 -15.81 1.11 -12.02
C GLU A 46 -16.21 -0.04 -11.06
N GLY A 47 -16.18 0.23 -9.74
CA GLY A 47 -16.55 -0.74 -8.70
C GLY A 47 -15.41 -1.69 -8.28
N GLU A 48 -14.23 -1.57 -8.90
CA GLU A 48 -13.01 -2.21 -8.44
C GLU A 48 -12.27 -1.31 -7.45
N VAL A 49 -11.81 -1.88 -6.34
CA VAL A 49 -10.99 -1.17 -5.35
C VAL A 49 -9.54 -1.61 -5.49
N THR A 50 -8.63 -0.67 -5.71
CA THR A 50 -7.19 -0.93 -5.72
C THR A 50 -6.51 -0.31 -4.50
N LEU A 51 -5.72 -1.11 -3.79
CA LEU A 51 -4.89 -0.68 -2.66
C LEU A 51 -3.41 -0.63 -3.06
N PHE A 52 -2.78 0.52 -2.84
CA PHE A 52 -1.36 0.75 -3.10
C PHE A 52 -0.62 0.89 -1.77
N LEU A 53 0.49 0.17 -1.56
CA LEU A 53 1.21 0.19 -0.29
C LEU A 53 2.69 0.51 -0.49
N GLY A 54 3.03 1.77 -0.26
CA GLY A 54 4.39 2.28 -0.39
C GLY A 54 5.00 2.12 -1.79
N LEU A 55 6.19 2.69 -1.96
CA LEU A 55 7.01 2.45 -3.15
C LEU A 55 7.99 1.31 -2.86
N LYS A 56 7.95 0.24 -3.64
CA LYS A 56 8.89 -0.88 -3.55
C LYS A 56 10.08 -0.64 -4.50
N ILE A 57 11.26 -1.11 -4.10
CA ILE A 57 12.46 -1.07 -4.94
C ILE A 57 12.70 -2.49 -5.41
N LEU A 58 12.85 -2.68 -6.73
CA LEU A 58 13.22 -3.99 -7.27
C LEU A 58 14.68 -4.29 -6.92
N ASP A 59 14.99 -5.54 -6.64
CA ASP A 59 16.39 -5.98 -6.56
C ASP A 59 17.07 -5.99 -7.94
N ASP A 60 18.36 -6.28 -7.96
CA ASP A 60 19.17 -6.29 -9.20
C ASP A 60 18.73 -7.35 -10.22
N GLU A 61 17.94 -8.35 -9.79
CA GLU A 61 17.36 -9.39 -10.65
C GLU A 61 15.91 -9.05 -11.05
N GLY A 62 15.37 -7.90 -10.63
CA GLY A 62 13.99 -7.49 -10.88
C GLY A 62 12.98 -8.11 -9.92
N GLY A 63 13.44 -8.76 -8.86
CA GLY A 63 12.63 -9.36 -7.82
C GLY A 63 11.89 -8.32 -6.99
N LEU A 64 10.62 -8.63 -6.70
CA LEU A 64 9.75 -7.85 -5.83
C LEU A 64 9.66 -8.55 -4.47
N GLN A 65 10.08 -7.86 -3.42
CA GLN A 65 9.87 -8.31 -2.05
C GLN A 65 8.73 -7.54 -1.38
N LEU A 66 7.72 -8.29 -0.93
CA LEU A 66 6.70 -7.79 -0.03
C LEU A 66 7.14 -7.98 1.42
N ASP A 67 6.70 -7.07 2.30
CA ASP A 67 7.08 -7.19 3.71
C ASP A 67 6.32 -8.31 4.38
N ASN A 68 7.06 -9.16 5.09
CA ASN A 68 6.49 -10.27 5.86
C ASN A 68 6.03 -9.88 7.27
N SER A 69 6.31 -8.63 7.68
CA SER A 69 5.98 -8.08 9.00
C SER A 69 5.43 -6.66 8.86
N SER A 70 4.18 -6.58 8.42
CA SER A 70 3.44 -5.32 8.22
C SER A 70 2.11 -5.42 8.95
N LEU A 71 1.76 -4.41 9.75
CA LEU A 71 0.61 -4.47 10.68
C LEU A 71 0.67 -5.70 11.61
N GLY A 72 1.85 -5.97 12.18
CA GLY A 72 2.13 -7.17 12.99
C GLY A 72 2.87 -8.24 12.17
N PRO A 73 2.62 -9.53 12.42
CA PRO A 73 3.33 -10.64 11.77
C PRO A 73 2.72 -11.04 10.43
N HIS A 74 2.17 -10.08 9.68
CA HIS A 74 1.40 -10.36 8.47
C HIS A 74 2.18 -9.96 7.21
N VAL A 75 2.13 -10.85 6.21
CA VAL A 75 2.65 -10.57 4.86
C VAL A 75 1.73 -9.57 4.19
N GLN A 76 2.29 -8.51 3.60
CA GLN A 76 1.52 -7.49 2.89
C GLN A 76 0.55 -8.11 1.87
N TYR A 77 -0.65 -7.55 1.82
CA TYR A 77 -1.76 -8.02 0.98
C TYR A 77 -2.29 -9.44 1.25
N SER A 78 -1.73 -10.20 2.19
CA SER A 78 -2.36 -11.45 2.60
C SER A 78 -3.76 -11.22 3.23
N ILE A 79 -4.61 -12.23 3.24
CA ILE A 79 -5.95 -12.14 3.86
C ILE A 79 -5.87 -11.71 5.33
N SER A 80 -4.87 -12.21 6.08
CA SER A 80 -4.67 -11.81 7.48
C SER A 80 -4.26 -10.34 7.60
N TRP A 81 -3.39 -9.88 6.70
CA TRP A 81 -3.01 -8.46 6.62
C TRP A 81 -4.21 -7.56 6.30
N LEU A 82 -5.03 -7.94 5.32
CA LEU A 82 -6.24 -7.18 4.96
C LEU A 82 -7.24 -7.11 6.13
N LYS A 83 -7.42 -8.21 6.86
CA LYS A 83 -8.26 -8.22 8.07
C LYS A 83 -7.70 -7.29 9.15
N ALA A 84 -6.39 -7.32 9.38
CA ALA A 84 -5.74 -6.42 10.33
C ALA A 84 -5.90 -4.95 9.91
N LEU A 85 -5.67 -4.64 8.62
CA LEU A 85 -5.88 -3.31 8.05
C LEU A 85 -7.31 -2.82 8.27
N ILE A 86 -8.32 -3.62 7.93
CA ILE A 86 -9.73 -3.25 8.10
C ILE A 86 -10.03 -2.90 9.57
N GLN A 87 -9.50 -3.68 10.52
CA GLN A 87 -9.67 -3.36 11.94
C GLN A 87 -8.96 -2.06 12.32
N CYS A 88 -7.73 -1.84 11.87
CA CYS A 88 -7.00 -0.58 12.08
C CYS A 88 -7.81 0.64 11.60
N LEU A 89 -8.38 0.55 10.39
CA LEU A 89 -9.17 1.63 9.79
C LEU A 89 -10.51 1.87 10.50
N LYS A 90 -11.03 0.90 11.26
CA LYS A 90 -12.28 1.06 12.02
C LYS A 90 -12.10 1.89 13.30
N PHE A 91 -10.87 2.09 13.76
CA PHE A 91 -10.60 2.85 15.00
C PHE A 91 -10.69 4.38 14.83
N ASP A 92 -10.62 4.89 13.60
CA ASP A 92 -10.66 6.32 13.31
C ASP A 92 -11.84 6.68 12.40
N SER A 93 -12.63 7.68 12.81
CA SER A 93 -13.75 8.19 12.04
C SER A 93 -13.37 8.72 10.65
N GLU A 94 -12.13 9.20 10.46
CA GLU A 94 -11.65 9.65 9.15
C GLU A 94 -11.40 8.48 8.20
N THR A 95 -11.11 7.29 8.74
CA THR A 95 -10.70 6.12 7.94
C THR A 95 -11.74 5.01 7.86
N ILE A 96 -12.79 5.05 8.69
CA ILE A 96 -13.85 4.04 8.74
C ILE A 96 -14.56 3.83 7.40
N GLY A 97 -14.72 4.89 6.61
CA GLY A 97 -15.32 4.82 5.27
C GLY A 97 -14.52 3.93 4.33
N TYR A 98 -13.19 4.00 4.36
CA TYR A 98 -12.32 3.13 3.58
C TYR A 98 -12.40 1.68 4.05
N SER A 99 -12.48 1.44 5.36
CA SER A 99 -12.63 0.09 5.91
C SER A 99 -13.84 -0.63 5.32
N THR A 100 -14.98 0.08 5.20
CA THR A 100 -16.23 -0.47 4.66
C THR A 100 -16.08 -0.80 3.18
N LYS A 101 -15.49 0.10 2.39
CA LYS A 101 -15.26 -0.12 0.96
C LYS A 101 -14.34 -1.30 0.69
N ILE A 102 -13.25 -1.43 1.46
CA ILE A 102 -12.30 -2.54 1.33
C ILE A 102 -12.97 -3.86 1.72
N GLU A 103 -13.72 -3.91 2.82
CA GLU A 103 -14.44 -5.10 3.27
C GLU A 103 -15.47 -5.57 2.23
N VAL A 104 -16.23 -4.64 1.64
CA VAL A 104 -17.17 -4.93 0.55
C VAL A 104 -16.44 -5.45 -0.69
N ALA A 105 -15.37 -4.78 -1.13
CA ALA A 105 -14.61 -5.19 -2.32
C ALA A 105 -13.99 -6.58 -2.16
N MET A 106 -13.45 -6.87 -0.97
CA MET A 106 -12.93 -8.19 -0.62
C MET A 106 -14.03 -9.26 -0.68
N SER A 107 -15.22 -8.99 -0.13
CA SER A 107 -16.35 -9.93 -0.18
C SER A 107 -16.88 -10.21 -1.59
N ARG A 108 -16.69 -9.25 -2.51
CA ARG A 108 -17.13 -9.33 -3.91
C ARG A 108 -16.04 -9.84 -4.86
N GLY A 109 -14.82 -10.05 -4.38
CA GLY A 109 -13.68 -10.44 -5.22
C GLY A 109 -13.23 -9.35 -6.20
N CYS A 110 -13.49 -8.07 -5.89
CA CYS A 110 -13.08 -6.93 -6.72
C CYS A 110 -12.02 -6.05 -6.02
N LEU A 111 -11.30 -6.61 -5.05
CA LEU A 111 -10.17 -5.98 -4.40
C LEU A 111 -8.86 -6.36 -5.13
N VAL A 112 -8.06 -5.35 -5.46
CA VAL A 112 -6.78 -5.52 -6.16
C VAL A 112 -5.66 -4.89 -5.35
N ALA A 113 -4.51 -5.55 -5.30
CA ALA A 113 -3.27 -4.97 -4.81
C ALA A 113 -2.53 -4.31 -5.98
N GLY A 114 -2.37 -2.99 -5.91
CA GLY A 114 -1.51 -2.23 -6.81
C GLY A 114 -0.12 -2.08 -6.19
N VAL A 115 0.88 -2.76 -6.73
CA VAL A 115 2.26 -2.63 -6.26
C VAL A 115 3.02 -1.70 -7.19
N ILE A 116 3.47 -0.57 -6.64
CA ILE A 116 4.33 0.36 -7.36
C ILE A 116 5.78 0.03 -7.06
N CYS A 117 6.55 -0.22 -8.11
CA CYS A 117 7.96 -0.56 -8.04
C CYS A 117 8.80 0.48 -8.78
N MET A 118 9.98 0.77 -8.26
CA MET A 118 11.02 1.50 -8.97
C MET A 118 12.23 0.59 -9.16
N ASP A 119 12.72 0.53 -10.38
CA ASP A 119 13.98 -0.15 -10.70
C ASP A 119 15.16 0.64 -10.10
N GLY A 120 16.03 -0.06 -9.37
CA GLY A 120 17.15 0.55 -8.66
C GLY A 120 18.15 1.26 -9.58
N ASN A 121 18.34 0.75 -10.80
CA ASN A 121 19.36 1.18 -11.74
C ASN A 121 18.84 2.22 -12.74
N SER A 122 17.77 1.88 -13.46
CA SER A 122 17.15 2.71 -14.50
C SER A 122 16.23 3.81 -13.94
N LYS A 123 15.79 3.68 -12.68
CA LYS A 123 14.76 4.55 -12.06
C LYS A 123 13.41 4.49 -12.76
N GLU A 124 13.18 3.48 -13.61
CA GLU A 124 11.89 3.24 -14.23
C GLU A 124 10.85 2.86 -13.16
N ILE A 125 9.64 3.41 -13.27
CA ILE A 125 8.54 3.12 -12.35
C ILE A 125 7.54 2.20 -13.06
N LYS A 126 7.18 1.09 -12.41
CA LYS A 126 6.21 0.11 -12.90
C LYS A 126 5.11 -0.08 -11.87
N VAL A 127 3.90 -0.34 -12.35
CA VAL A 127 2.75 -0.69 -11.50
C VAL A 127 2.33 -2.11 -11.85
N PHE A 128 2.40 -2.99 -10.87
CA PHE A 128 1.91 -4.35 -10.95
C PHE A 128 0.55 -4.44 -10.27
N ARG A 129 -0.36 -5.21 -10.86
CA ARG A 129 -1.68 -5.48 -10.30
C ARG A 129 -1.75 -6.95 -9.94
N ILE A 130 -2.04 -7.23 -8.67
CA ILE A 130 -2.09 -8.57 -8.11
C ILE A 130 -3.51 -8.77 -7.60
N ALA A 131 -4.19 -9.80 -8.10
CA ALA A 131 -5.49 -10.21 -7.56
C ALA A 131 -5.28 -10.74 -6.13
N VAL A 132 -6.13 -10.32 -5.20
CA VAL A 132 -6.00 -10.60 -3.75
C VAL A 132 -7.09 -11.55 -3.26
#